data_AF-F9S4U3-F1
#
_entry.id   AF-F9S4U3-F1
#
_cell.length_a   1.000
_cell.length_b   1.000
_cell.length_c   1.000
_cell.angle_alpha   90.00
_cell.angle_beta   90.00
_cell.angle_gamma   90.00
#
_symmetry.space_group_name_H-M   'P 1'
#
loop_
_entity.id
_entity.type
_entity.pdbx_description
1 polymer ?
#
loop_
_entity_poly.entity_id
_entity_poly.type
_entity_poly.pdbx_seq_one_letter_code
_entity_poly.pdbx_strand_id
1 'polypeptide(L)'
;EASMDIVKVQWQGGSSQSYQVGDLQVTVKKVAGADNEYRVEYYNTEQQWLGFGIGGVKGQKGYSPVKAGPDWLSPGSRQLLAQSQPITMTPRTYWLKLAEEPEELIFIVHSQDKDPSFTREVVFWDKERFLSSAEMPPMGMMPDQGSLSQLADTEQKRSTPPLDINADLRIATESSQNAVVSLPIEWQSACQFNIENGPKISGKPLAWRPQALTDNDLAGGPVSIEPNTVAYQLMTEDGVRRYFYGLEITTRLICEGKAAWVDVALPPSPKPWLLDVNSVVDFDAQQTVKQFLDSYRVYDKYGQELQPIDQHGNALSANERPISEVLFDRGYLKMSGVISRVELLTMQEGERLEKQFVIQFPALPQG
;
A
#
# COMPACT_ATOMS: atom_id res chain seq x y z
N GLU A 1 -4.71 34.23 21.58
CA GLU A 1 -3.86 33.24 20.91
C GLU A 1 -3.88 31.96 21.75
N ALA A 2 -3.82 30.76 21.16
CA ALA A 2 -3.72 29.56 21.98
C ALA A 2 -2.38 29.56 22.74
N SER A 3 -2.42 29.47 24.07
CA SER A 3 -1.23 29.54 24.92
C SER A 3 -1.04 28.25 25.70
N MET A 4 0.20 28.04 26.15
CA MET A 4 0.56 26.96 27.06
C MET A 4 1.31 27.56 28.25
N ASP A 5 0.75 27.39 29.43
CA ASP A 5 1.27 27.94 30.67
C ASP A 5 1.71 26.82 31.62
N ILE A 6 2.86 27.01 32.27
CA ILE A 6 3.37 26.09 33.30
C ILE A 6 3.03 26.67 34.67
N VAL A 7 2.19 25.95 35.41
CA VAL A 7 1.77 26.33 36.76
C VAL A 7 2.41 25.39 37.76
N LYS A 8 3.18 25.95 38.70
CA LYS A 8 3.82 25.20 39.78
C LYS A 8 3.06 25.44 41.08
N VAL A 9 2.73 24.37 41.79
CA VAL A 9 2.08 24.43 43.10
C VAL A 9 2.85 23.61 44.12
N GLN A 10 2.92 24.10 45.35
CA GLN A 10 3.62 23.41 46.42
C GLN A 10 2.82 22.18 46.88
N TRP A 11 3.52 21.07 47.10
CA TRP A 11 2.93 19.86 47.68
C TRP A 11 2.62 20.13 49.15
N GLN A 12 1.37 19.88 49.55
CA GLN A 12 0.90 20.14 50.92
C GLN A 12 0.82 18.87 51.77
N GLY A 13 0.98 17.69 51.15
CA GLY A 13 0.84 16.39 51.81
C GLY A 13 -0.59 16.06 52.24
N GLY A 14 -0.75 14.95 52.95
CA GLY A 14 -2.03 14.52 53.52
C GLY A 14 -2.95 13.74 52.58
N SER A 15 -4.21 13.56 52.99
CA SER A 15 -5.18 12.67 52.32
C SER A 15 -5.94 13.33 51.17
N SER A 16 -6.00 14.67 51.12
CA SER A 16 -6.66 15.43 50.06
C SER A 16 -6.08 16.83 49.95
N GLN A 17 -5.79 17.26 48.73
CA GLN A 17 -5.20 18.56 48.40
C GLN A 17 -5.99 19.16 47.23
N SER A 18 -6.23 20.47 47.25
CA SER A 18 -6.93 21.18 46.18
C SER A 18 -6.12 22.37 45.71
N TYR A 19 -5.97 22.49 44.40
CA TYR A 19 -5.16 23.48 43.74
C TYR A 19 -5.99 24.25 42.73
N GLN A 20 -5.79 25.56 42.68
CA GLN A 20 -6.24 26.41 41.59
C GLN A 20 -5.12 26.47 40.55
N VAL A 21 -5.40 26.00 39.33
CA VAL A 21 -4.44 25.88 38.24
C VAL A 21 -5.01 26.59 37.01
N GLY A 22 -4.70 27.88 36.87
CA GLY A 22 -5.46 28.74 35.96
C GLY A 22 -6.92 28.85 36.43
N ASP A 23 -7.87 28.64 35.53
CA ASP A 23 -9.31 28.56 35.83
C ASP A 23 -9.74 27.15 36.26
N LEU A 24 -8.82 26.18 36.25
CA LEU A 24 -9.11 24.79 36.59
C LEU A 24 -8.96 24.53 38.09
N GLN A 25 -9.95 23.84 38.66
CA GLN A 25 -9.83 23.29 40.01
C GLN A 25 -9.33 21.84 39.93
N VAL A 26 -8.15 21.58 40.48
CA VAL A 26 -7.52 20.26 40.50
C VAL A 26 -7.49 19.74 41.93
N THR A 27 -7.99 18.54 42.15
CA THR A 27 -7.99 17.89 43.47
C THR A 27 -7.18 16.61 43.43
N VAL A 28 -6.23 16.46 44.35
CA VAL A 28 -5.39 15.28 44.52
C VAL A 28 -5.80 14.56 45.81
N LYS A 29 -6.31 13.34 45.71
CA LYS A 29 -6.79 12.53 46.85
C LYS A 29 -5.96 11.29 47.01
N LYS A 30 -5.49 10.99 48.22
CA LYS A 30 -4.84 9.71 48.52
C LYS A 30 -5.85 8.58 48.42
N VAL A 31 -5.46 7.48 47.78
CA VAL A 31 -6.28 6.27 47.68
C VAL A 31 -6.29 5.56 49.03
N ALA A 32 -7.47 5.31 49.57
CA ALA A 32 -7.62 4.69 50.89
C ALA A 32 -7.00 3.27 50.91
N GLY A 33 -6.17 3.00 51.92
CA GLY A 33 -5.50 1.70 52.09
C GLY A 33 -4.33 1.44 51.13
N ALA A 34 -3.94 2.42 50.30
CA ALA A 34 -2.80 2.32 49.41
C ALA A 34 -1.65 3.24 49.85
N ASP A 35 -0.42 2.74 49.73
CA ASP A 35 0.79 3.51 50.03
C ASP A 35 1.17 4.38 48.83
N ASN A 36 1.20 5.69 49.07
CA ASN A 36 1.62 6.73 48.12
C ASN A 36 0.90 6.69 46.77
N GLU A 37 -0.33 6.17 46.73
CA GLU A 37 -1.19 6.24 45.56
C GLU A 37 -2.21 7.37 45.70
N TYR A 38 -2.33 8.17 44.64
CA TYR A 38 -3.17 9.35 44.59
C TYR A 38 -3.99 9.36 43.31
N ARG A 39 -5.20 9.91 43.43
CA ARG A 39 -6.11 10.18 42.34
C ARG A 39 -6.19 11.68 42.13
N VAL A 40 -5.88 12.13 40.94
CA VAL A 40 -6.02 13.53 40.53
C VAL A 40 -7.31 13.68 39.76
N GLU A 41 -8.21 14.52 40.24
CA GLU A 41 -9.54 14.79 39.69
C GLU A 41 -9.61 16.26 39.26
N TYR A 42 -10.10 16.52 38.05
CA TYR A 42 -10.31 17.87 37.56
C TYR A 42 -11.39 17.91 36.46
N TYR A 43 -11.89 19.11 36.19
CA TYR A 43 -12.75 19.43 35.06
C TYR A 43 -12.03 20.43 34.17
N ASN A 44 -12.15 20.25 32.86
CA ASN A 44 -11.73 21.28 31.91
C ASN A 44 -12.81 22.36 31.84
N THR A 45 -12.44 23.55 31.40
CA THR A 45 -13.39 24.59 31.01
C THR A 45 -13.50 24.65 29.48
N GLU A 46 -14.37 25.50 28.97
CA GLU A 46 -14.46 25.73 27.52
C GLU A 46 -13.19 26.39 26.99
N GLN A 47 -12.45 27.12 27.84
CA GLN A 47 -11.29 27.92 27.45
C GLN A 47 -9.97 27.32 27.92
N GLN A 48 -9.97 26.42 28.90
CA GLN A 48 -8.75 25.82 29.44
C GLN A 48 -8.87 24.32 29.63
N TRP A 49 -7.79 23.62 29.35
CA TRP A 49 -7.66 22.20 29.70
C TRP A 49 -6.28 21.87 30.23
N LEU A 50 -6.25 20.89 31.14
CA LEU A 50 -4.99 20.37 31.66
C LEU A 50 -4.34 19.46 30.61
N GLY A 51 -3.05 19.68 30.36
CA GLY A 51 -2.23 18.86 29.47
C GLY A 51 -2.08 17.41 29.98
N PHE A 52 -1.51 16.57 29.11
CA PHE A 52 -1.40 15.13 29.32
C PHE A 52 -0.36 14.70 30.40
N GLY A 53 0.01 15.57 31.33
CA GLY A 53 1.03 15.23 32.33
C GLY A 53 1.11 16.16 33.53
N ILE A 54 1.52 15.57 34.65
CA ILE A 54 1.88 16.26 35.88
C ILE A 54 3.39 16.04 36.09
N GLY A 55 4.14 17.13 36.17
CA GLY A 55 5.57 17.15 36.46
C GLY A 55 5.86 17.32 37.96
N GLY A 56 7.13 17.29 38.32
CA GLY A 56 7.58 17.37 39.73
C GLY A 56 7.44 16.07 40.52
N VAL A 57 6.92 15.01 39.91
CA VAL A 57 6.68 13.71 40.55
C VAL A 57 7.69 12.65 40.12
N LYS A 58 8.06 11.74 41.04
CA LYS A 58 8.79 10.50 40.75
C LYS A 58 7.90 9.30 41.06
N GLY A 59 7.87 8.31 40.17
CA GLY A 59 7.07 7.11 40.32
C GLY A 59 6.30 6.76 39.04
N GLN A 60 5.13 6.15 39.18
CA GLN A 60 4.30 5.71 38.06
C GLN A 60 3.09 6.63 37.90
N LYS A 61 2.66 6.82 36.64
CA LYS A 61 1.46 7.59 36.30
C LYS A 61 0.65 6.84 35.26
N GLY A 62 -0.66 7.04 35.28
CA GLY A 62 -1.58 6.38 34.37
C GLY A 62 -2.87 7.15 34.19
N TYR A 63 -3.44 7.03 32.99
CA TYR A 63 -4.78 7.52 32.71
C TYR A 63 -5.80 6.57 33.31
N SER A 64 -6.72 7.11 34.10
CA SER A 64 -7.91 6.35 34.45
C SER A 64 -8.88 6.42 33.28
N PRO A 65 -9.50 5.29 32.88
CA PRO A 65 -10.56 5.32 31.88
C PRO A 65 -11.67 6.27 32.32
N VAL A 66 -12.21 7.01 31.36
CA VAL A 66 -13.21 8.03 31.66
C VAL A 66 -14.48 7.35 32.18
N LYS A 67 -14.91 7.71 33.39
CA LYS A 67 -16.21 7.28 33.93
C LYS A 67 -17.32 8.18 33.37
N ALA A 68 -17.55 8.10 32.06
CA ALA A 68 -18.67 8.75 31.40
C ALA A 68 -19.73 7.72 31.02
N GLY A 69 -21.00 8.05 31.30
CA GLY A 69 -22.14 7.22 30.93
C GLY A 69 -22.42 6.04 31.86
N PRO A 70 -23.53 5.33 31.61
CA PRO A 70 -24.06 4.29 32.48
C PRO A 70 -23.22 3.00 32.51
N ASP A 71 -23.37 2.23 33.60
CA ASP A 71 -22.53 1.06 33.88
C ASP A 71 -22.74 -0.16 32.95
N TRP A 72 -23.77 -0.12 32.09
CA TRP A 72 -24.00 -1.16 31.07
C TRP A 72 -23.20 -0.95 29.78
N LEU A 73 -22.56 0.22 29.58
CA LEU A 73 -21.70 0.46 28.42
C LEU A 73 -20.34 -0.25 28.58
N SER A 74 -19.84 -0.79 27.47
CA SER A 74 -18.46 -1.31 27.40
C SER A 74 -17.44 -0.20 27.65
N PRO A 75 -16.22 -0.51 28.14
CA PRO A 75 -15.17 0.50 28.36
C PRO A 75 -14.85 1.34 27.10
N GLY A 76 -14.80 0.72 25.91
CA GLY A 76 -14.56 1.42 24.65
C GLY A 76 -15.71 2.37 24.27
N SER A 77 -16.96 1.95 24.47
CA SER A 77 -18.13 2.80 24.21
C SER A 77 -18.22 3.97 25.19
N ARG A 78 -17.84 3.79 26.46
CA ARG A 78 -17.74 4.91 27.41
C ARG A 78 -16.65 5.90 27.04
N GLN A 79 -15.55 5.41 26.48
CA GLN A 79 -14.47 6.27 25.99
C GLN A 79 -14.94 7.10 24.79
N LEU A 80 -15.67 6.52 23.84
CA LEU A 80 -16.25 7.25 22.70
C LEU A 80 -17.29 8.27 23.16
N LEU A 81 -18.18 7.88 24.08
CA LEU A 81 -19.16 8.79 24.68
C LEU A 81 -18.46 9.95 25.41
N ALA A 82 -17.40 9.68 26.16
CA ALA A 82 -16.59 10.71 26.82
C ALA A 82 -15.91 11.68 25.84
N GLN A 83 -15.62 11.24 24.61
CA GLN A 83 -15.04 12.08 23.57
C GLN A 83 -16.09 12.91 22.83
N SER A 84 -17.34 12.46 22.80
CA SER A 84 -18.44 13.19 22.15
C SER A 84 -19.12 14.22 23.06
N GLN A 85 -18.94 14.13 24.38
CA GLN A 85 -19.46 15.10 25.33
C GLN A 85 -18.58 16.36 25.36
N PRO A 86 -19.16 17.55 25.65
CA PRO A 86 -18.37 18.75 25.89
C PRO A 86 -17.27 18.47 26.91
N ILE A 87 -16.07 18.98 26.62
CA ILE A 87 -14.89 18.75 27.47
C ILE A 87 -15.09 19.22 28.92
N THR A 88 -16.03 20.15 29.12
CA THR A 88 -16.45 20.71 30.41
C THR A 88 -17.31 19.78 31.26
N MET A 89 -18.00 18.83 30.65
CA MET A 89 -18.95 17.95 31.34
C MET A 89 -18.33 16.63 31.82
N THR A 90 -17.07 16.38 31.46
CA THR A 90 -16.44 15.09 31.66
C THR A 90 -15.35 15.19 32.74
N PRO A 91 -15.55 14.63 33.95
CA PRO A 91 -14.50 14.59 34.96
C PRO A 91 -13.32 13.78 34.43
N ARG A 92 -12.13 14.39 34.44
CA ARG A 92 -10.89 13.71 34.09
C ARG A 92 -10.24 13.18 35.35
N THR A 93 -9.61 12.02 35.23
CA THR A 93 -8.94 11.37 36.35
C THR A 93 -7.59 10.83 35.91
N TYR A 94 -6.57 11.14 36.71
CA TYR A 94 -5.25 10.51 36.64
C TYR A 94 -5.00 9.73 37.91
N TRP A 95 -4.27 8.63 37.75
CA TRP A 95 -3.67 7.92 38.87
C TRP A 95 -2.18 8.23 38.92
N LEU A 96 -1.68 8.45 40.14
CA LEU A 96 -0.27 8.63 40.46
C LEU A 96 0.11 7.65 41.55
N LYS A 97 1.20 6.92 41.37
CA LYS A 97 1.89 6.20 42.44
C LYS A 97 3.26 6.80 42.63
N LEU A 98 3.42 7.49 43.73
CA LEU A 98 4.62 8.25 44.03
C LEU A 98 5.65 7.33 44.68
N ALA A 99 6.88 7.36 44.17
CA ALA A 99 8.02 6.70 44.81
C ALA A 99 8.43 7.44 46.09
N GLU A 100 8.28 8.77 46.08
CA GLU A 100 8.50 9.68 47.20
C GLU A 100 7.53 10.87 47.06
N GLU A 101 7.18 11.52 48.18
CA GLU A 101 6.37 12.73 48.13
C GLU A 101 7.14 13.87 47.45
N PRO A 102 6.55 14.56 46.45
CA PRO A 102 7.21 15.65 45.75
C PRO A 102 7.24 16.91 46.62
N GLU A 103 8.14 17.84 46.28
CA GLU A 103 8.12 19.19 46.87
C GLU A 103 7.10 20.09 46.16
N GLU A 104 6.98 19.94 44.83
CA GLU A 104 6.04 20.69 44.00
C GLU A 104 5.39 19.80 42.94
N LEU A 105 4.16 20.15 42.56
CA LEU A 105 3.51 19.62 41.38
C LEU A 105 3.57 20.65 40.26
N ILE A 106 3.86 20.19 39.05
CA ILE A 106 3.93 21.03 37.86
C ILE A 106 2.79 20.65 36.92
N PHE A 107 1.93 21.61 36.61
CA PHE A 107 0.81 21.45 35.71
C PHE A 107 1.05 22.24 34.42
N ILE A 108 0.66 21.65 33.29
CA ILE A 108 0.64 22.33 32.00
C ILE A 108 -0.81 22.68 31.69
N VAL A 109 -1.12 23.95 31.55
CA VAL A 109 -2.45 24.45 31.19
C VAL A 109 -2.41 24.91 29.74
N HIS A 110 -3.29 24.36 28.93
CA HIS A 110 -3.55 24.89 27.61
C HIS A 110 -4.73 25.84 27.67
N SER A 111 -4.60 27.00 27.05
CA SER A 111 -5.68 27.98 26.93
C SER A 111 -6.04 28.18 25.46
N GLN A 112 -7.32 28.34 25.16
CA GLN A 112 -7.82 28.79 23.87
C GLN A 112 -8.59 30.10 24.01
N ASP A 113 -8.57 30.91 22.95
CA ASP A 113 -9.33 32.15 22.92
C ASP A 113 -10.83 31.89 23.04
N LYS A 114 -11.55 32.84 23.63
CA LYS A 114 -13.02 32.83 23.66
C LYS A 114 -13.62 32.93 22.26
N ASP A 115 -12.94 33.66 21.37
CA ASP A 115 -13.36 33.86 19.99
C ASP A 115 -12.44 33.04 19.08
N PRO A 116 -12.91 31.92 18.50
CA PRO A 116 -12.10 31.16 17.57
C PRO A 116 -11.80 32.02 16.34
N SER A 117 -10.52 32.07 15.94
CA SER A 117 -10.11 32.81 14.74
C SER A 117 -10.73 32.26 13.44
N PHE A 118 -11.25 31.03 13.48
CA PHE A 118 -11.98 30.39 12.42
C PHE A 118 -12.81 29.21 12.95
N THR A 119 -13.94 28.94 12.30
CA THR A 119 -14.76 27.73 12.56
C THR A 119 -14.99 27.00 11.25
N ARG A 120 -14.92 25.67 11.27
CA ARG A 120 -15.27 24.82 10.12
C ARG A 120 -16.20 23.71 10.56
N GLU A 121 -17.18 23.44 9.72
CA GLU A 121 -17.90 22.19 9.79
C GLU A 121 -16.99 21.04 9.32
N VAL A 122 -16.98 19.95 10.06
CA VAL A 122 -16.30 18.71 9.69
C VAL A 122 -17.31 17.58 9.68
N VAL A 123 -17.22 16.73 8.67
CA VAL A 123 -18.07 15.56 8.54
C VAL A 123 -17.21 14.32 8.80
N PHE A 124 -17.68 13.48 9.71
CA PHE A 124 -17.09 12.17 9.94
C PHE A 124 -17.79 11.16 9.05
N TRP A 125 -17.01 10.50 8.19
CA TRP A 125 -17.50 9.45 7.31
C TRP A 125 -17.14 8.09 7.88
N ASP A 126 -18.06 7.14 7.76
CA ASP A 126 -17.74 5.74 7.93
C ASP A 126 -16.70 5.31 6.89
N LYS A 127 -15.64 4.63 7.34
CA LYS A 127 -14.50 4.30 6.50
C LYS A 127 -14.90 3.37 5.35
N GLU A 128 -15.68 2.34 5.63
CA GLU A 128 -16.09 1.35 4.64
C GLU A 128 -16.97 2.00 3.57
N ARG A 129 -17.95 2.81 4.00
CA ARG A 129 -18.81 3.56 3.10
C ARG A 129 -18.04 4.56 2.24
N PHE A 130 -17.01 5.21 2.79
CA PHE A 130 -16.17 6.13 2.04
C PHE A 130 -15.38 5.40 0.94
N LEU A 131 -14.79 4.25 1.28
CA LEU A 131 -13.97 3.46 0.38
C LEU A 131 -14.78 2.86 -0.77
N SER A 132 -15.98 2.34 -0.46
CA SER A 132 -16.84 1.68 -1.44
C SER A 132 -17.60 2.65 -2.36
N SER A 133 -17.47 3.96 -2.17
CA SER A 133 -18.19 4.97 -2.95
C SER A 133 -17.35 5.51 -4.11
N ALA A 134 -17.95 5.57 -5.30
CA ALA A 134 -17.37 6.23 -6.46
C ALA A 134 -17.33 7.78 -6.30
N GLU A 135 -18.31 8.33 -5.57
CA GLU A 135 -18.46 9.76 -5.30
C GLU A 135 -17.32 10.33 -4.45
N MET A 136 -16.70 9.49 -3.63
CA MET A 136 -15.64 9.90 -2.73
C MET A 136 -14.27 9.76 -3.42
N PRO A 137 -13.36 10.73 -3.26
CA PRO A 137 -11.99 10.57 -3.75
C PRO A 137 -11.30 9.38 -3.07
N PRO A 138 -10.22 8.84 -3.64
CA PRO A 138 -9.39 7.87 -2.94
C PRO A 138 -8.79 8.53 -1.69
N MET A 139 -8.59 7.77 -0.61
CA MET A 139 -7.84 8.25 0.57
C MET A 139 -6.31 8.24 0.35
N GLY A 140 -5.86 8.18 -0.92
CA GLY A 140 -4.53 7.71 -1.29
C GLY A 140 -4.40 6.20 -1.08
N MET A 141 -3.27 5.60 -1.48
CA MET A 141 -2.92 4.27 -1.01
C MET A 141 -2.77 4.34 0.52
N MET A 142 -3.65 3.66 1.27
CA MET A 142 -3.28 3.31 2.64
C MET A 142 -2.08 2.37 2.51
N PRO A 143 -0.88 2.73 3.02
CA PRO A 143 0.19 1.78 3.10
C PRO A 143 -0.36 0.61 3.91
N ASP A 144 -0.38 -0.58 3.33
CA ASP A 144 -0.58 -1.79 4.12
C ASP A 144 0.43 -1.74 5.27
N GLN A 145 0.07 -2.17 6.48
CA GLN A 145 0.99 -2.05 7.62
C GLN A 145 2.29 -2.85 7.42
N GLY A 146 2.34 -3.75 6.41
CA GLY A 146 3.56 -4.40 5.91
C GLY A 146 4.37 -3.62 4.85
N SER A 147 3.87 -2.50 4.33
CA SER A 147 4.42 -1.74 3.20
C SER A 147 5.38 -0.61 3.60
N LEU A 148 5.45 -0.23 4.88
CA LEU A 148 6.42 0.78 5.35
C LEU A 148 7.89 0.35 5.13
N SER A 149 8.14 -0.94 4.89
CA SER A 149 9.46 -1.47 4.52
C SER A 149 9.71 -1.58 3.01
N GLN A 150 8.69 -1.39 2.16
CA GLN A 150 8.79 -1.52 0.69
C GLN A 150 8.74 -0.19 -0.06
N LEU A 151 8.50 0.93 0.64
CA LEU A 151 8.64 2.28 0.08
C LEU A 151 10.10 2.68 -0.24
N ALA A 152 11.07 1.77 -0.03
CA ALA A 152 12.47 1.98 -0.40
C ALA A 152 12.76 1.67 -1.89
N ASP A 153 11.91 0.90 -2.59
CA ASP A 153 12.20 0.43 -3.96
C ASP A 153 11.11 0.81 -4.97
N THR A 154 10.38 1.91 -4.78
CA THR A 154 9.82 2.61 -5.95
C THR A 154 10.94 3.36 -6.63
N GLU A 155 11.85 2.60 -7.27
CA GLU A 155 12.61 3.15 -8.37
C GLU A 155 11.59 3.76 -9.32
N GLN A 156 11.71 5.07 -9.49
CA GLN A 156 11.06 5.82 -10.54
C GLN A 156 11.35 5.05 -11.83
N LYS A 157 10.39 4.23 -12.32
CA LYS A 157 10.50 3.49 -13.57
C LYS A 157 10.73 4.53 -14.65
N ARG A 158 12.01 4.84 -14.89
CA ARG A 158 12.45 5.63 -16.03
C ARG A 158 11.93 4.86 -17.23
N SER A 159 11.22 5.58 -18.10
CA SER A 159 10.80 5.10 -19.41
C SER A 159 11.90 4.20 -19.96
N THR A 160 11.66 2.90 -19.94
CA THR A 160 12.66 1.92 -20.36
C THR A 160 12.88 2.20 -21.83
N PRO A 161 14.14 2.39 -22.29
CA PRO A 161 14.37 2.59 -23.71
C PRO A 161 13.71 1.45 -24.49
N PRO A 162 13.12 1.74 -25.66
CA PRO A 162 12.40 0.73 -26.41
C PRO A 162 13.32 -0.46 -26.71
N LEU A 163 12.88 -1.66 -26.33
CA LEU A 163 13.63 -2.90 -26.52
C LEU A 163 14.08 -3.03 -27.99
N ASP A 164 15.39 -3.20 -28.18
CA ASP A 164 15.96 -3.68 -29.43
C ASP A 164 16.12 -5.20 -29.31
N ILE A 165 15.24 -5.95 -29.97
CA ILE A 165 15.26 -7.41 -29.88
C ILE A 165 16.63 -7.99 -30.27
N ASN A 166 17.37 -7.35 -31.17
CA ASN A 166 18.65 -7.82 -31.67
C ASN A 166 19.81 -7.50 -30.72
N ALA A 167 19.82 -6.32 -30.09
CA ALA A 167 20.87 -5.93 -29.16
C ALA A 167 20.66 -6.48 -27.74
N ASP A 168 19.40 -6.49 -27.28
CA ASP A 168 19.08 -6.61 -25.85
C ASP A 168 18.72 -8.04 -25.45
N LEU A 169 17.98 -8.77 -26.29
CA LEU A 169 17.59 -10.14 -25.95
C LEU A 169 18.78 -11.10 -25.99
N ARG A 170 18.97 -11.88 -24.93
CA ARG A 170 20.02 -12.89 -24.87
C ARG A 170 19.48 -14.15 -24.23
N ILE A 171 20.12 -15.28 -24.55
CA ILE A 171 19.92 -16.50 -23.78
C ILE A 171 20.62 -16.28 -22.44
N ALA A 172 19.82 -16.12 -21.40
CA ALA A 172 20.27 -16.19 -20.02
C ALA A 172 20.38 -17.66 -19.62
N THR A 173 21.47 -18.01 -18.96
CA THR A 173 21.73 -19.37 -18.49
C THR A 173 22.19 -19.29 -17.05
N GLU A 174 21.52 -19.98 -16.14
CA GLU A 174 22.05 -20.18 -14.78
C GLU A 174 23.12 -21.27 -14.75
N SER A 175 23.04 -22.17 -15.73
CA SER A 175 23.93 -23.29 -15.93
C SER A 175 24.11 -23.48 -17.42
N SER A 176 25.23 -24.01 -17.88
CA SER A 176 25.42 -24.27 -19.31
C SER A 176 24.43 -25.30 -19.88
N GLN A 177 23.62 -25.94 -19.03
CA GLN A 177 22.64 -26.96 -19.38
C GLN A 177 21.20 -26.44 -19.57
N ASN A 178 20.89 -25.18 -19.22
CA ASN A 178 19.56 -24.59 -19.42
C ASN A 178 19.61 -23.36 -20.33
N ALA A 179 18.45 -22.96 -20.86
CA ALA A 179 18.30 -21.79 -21.70
C ALA A 179 17.02 -21.03 -21.34
N VAL A 180 17.16 -19.74 -21.05
CA VAL A 180 16.09 -18.82 -20.67
C VAL A 180 16.17 -17.56 -21.53
N VAL A 181 15.03 -17.03 -21.96
CA VAL A 181 14.91 -15.70 -22.57
C VAL A 181 13.90 -14.91 -21.78
N SER A 182 14.32 -13.77 -21.22
CA SER A 182 13.40 -12.83 -20.59
C SER A 182 12.90 -11.83 -21.63
N LEU A 183 11.58 -11.72 -21.74
CA LEU A 183 10.92 -10.71 -22.56
C LEU A 183 10.19 -9.72 -21.63
N PRO A 184 10.19 -8.41 -21.90
CA PRO A 184 9.27 -7.50 -21.24
C PRO A 184 7.83 -7.96 -21.50
N ILE A 185 6.96 -7.84 -20.49
CA ILE A 185 5.61 -8.40 -20.52
C ILE A 185 4.78 -7.86 -21.70
N GLU A 186 5.04 -6.63 -22.12
CA GLU A 186 4.42 -6.00 -23.28
C GLU A 186 4.70 -6.70 -24.62
N TRP A 187 5.73 -7.55 -24.72
CA TRP A 187 6.06 -8.33 -25.92
C TRP A 187 5.49 -9.76 -25.90
N GLN A 188 4.92 -10.21 -24.78
CA GLN A 188 4.48 -11.60 -24.60
C GLN A 188 3.40 -12.03 -25.61
N SER A 189 2.44 -11.17 -25.91
CA SER A 189 1.34 -11.47 -26.85
C SER A 189 1.76 -11.33 -28.31
N ALA A 190 2.79 -10.53 -28.57
CA ALA A 190 3.27 -10.20 -29.91
C ALA A 190 4.32 -11.16 -30.45
N CYS A 191 5.05 -11.83 -29.55
CA CYS A 191 6.18 -12.67 -29.90
C CYS A 191 5.89 -14.15 -29.73
N GLN A 192 6.38 -14.96 -30.67
CA GLN A 192 6.29 -16.41 -30.65
C GLN A 192 7.66 -17.02 -30.91
N PHE A 193 8.00 -18.05 -30.15
CA PHE A 193 9.18 -18.86 -30.38
C PHE A 193 8.86 -20.03 -31.32
N ASN A 194 9.72 -20.23 -32.31
CA ASN A 194 9.71 -21.38 -33.19
C ASN A 194 11.05 -22.12 -33.10
N ILE A 195 11.02 -23.44 -32.85
CA ILE A 195 12.23 -24.26 -32.75
C ILE A 195 12.45 -24.95 -34.09
N GLU A 196 13.58 -24.67 -34.75
CA GLU A 196 13.83 -25.11 -36.13
C GLU A 196 14.36 -26.54 -36.21
N ASN A 197 15.25 -26.92 -35.29
CA ASN A 197 15.94 -28.22 -35.30
C ASN A 197 15.90 -28.91 -33.91
N GLY A 198 14.77 -28.80 -33.21
CA GLY A 198 14.59 -29.39 -31.88
C GLY A 198 14.41 -30.92 -31.91
N PRO A 199 15.26 -31.71 -31.26
CA PRO A 199 15.05 -33.15 -31.15
C PRO A 199 13.89 -33.47 -30.22
N LYS A 200 13.28 -34.64 -30.39
CA LYS A 200 12.35 -35.18 -29.39
C LYS A 200 13.12 -35.79 -28.24
N ILE A 201 12.89 -35.30 -27.02
CA ILE A 201 13.49 -35.85 -25.81
C ILE A 201 12.46 -36.76 -25.13
N SER A 202 12.79 -38.05 -25.03
CA SER A 202 11.84 -39.07 -24.54
C SER A 202 10.50 -39.07 -25.29
N GLY A 203 10.54 -38.86 -26.61
CA GLY A 203 9.35 -38.82 -27.47
C GLY A 203 8.57 -37.49 -27.43
N LYS A 204 8.94 -36.54 -26.56
CA LYS A 204 8.27 -35.24 -26.44
C LYS A 204 9.04 -34.14 -27.18
N PRO A 205 8.36 -33.26 -27.94
CA PRO A 205 9.01 -32.12 -28.56
C PRO A 205 9.45 -31.11 -27.49
N LEU A 206 10.39 -30.25 -27.88
CA LEU A 206 10.79 -29.10 -27.08
C LEU A 206 9.86 -27.93 -27.36
N ALA A 207 9.68 -27.06 -26.35
CA ALA A 207 8.89 -25.85 -26.42
C ALA A 207 9.48 -24.79 -25.49
N TRP A 208 9.36 -23.52 -25.88
CA TRP A 208 9.57 -22.40 -24.97
C TRP A 208 8.30 -22.16 -24.18
N ARG A 209 8.38 -22.16 -22.85
CA ARG A 209 7.24 -21.93 -21.97
C ARG A 209 7.56 -20.89 -20.90
N PRO A 210 6.59 -20.05 -20.51
CA PRO A 210 6.79 -19.11 -19.40
C PRO A 210 7.02 -19.89 -18.11
N GLN A 211 7.96 -19.41 -17.31
CA GLN A 211 8.20 -19.93 -15.97
C GLN A 211 7.12 -19.45 -15.00
N ALA A 212 6.72 -20.32 -14.08
CA ALA A 212 5.76 -19.97 -13.05
C ALA A 212 6.43 -19.10 -11.98
N LEU A 213 5.82 -17.96 -11.65
CA LEU A 213 6.27 -17.04 -10.59
C LEU A 213 6.16 -17.61 -9.17
N THR A 214 5.36 -18.66 -8.98
CA THR A 214 5.05 -19.25 -7.67
C THR A 214 6.04 -20.33 -7.22
N ASP A 215 7.05 -20.61 -8.03
CA ASP A 215 7.85 -21.82 -7.90
C ASP A 215 9.27 -21.47 -7.46
N ASN A 216 9.38 -20.98 -6.22
CA ASN A 216 10.65 -20.72 -5.53
C ASN A 216 11.49 -22.01 -5.31
N ASP A 217 10.95 -23.19 -5.66
CA ASP A 217 11.61 -24.49 -5.59
C ASP A 217 11.98 -25.08 -6.96
N LEU A 218 11.78 -24.36 -8.07
CA LEU A 218 12.14 -24.88 -9.40
C LEU A 218 13.62 -24.67 -9.71
N ALA A 219 14.40 -25.74 -9.56
CA ALA A 219 15.71 -25.84 -10.17
C ALA A 219 15.62 -25.54 -11.68
N GLY A 220 16.31 -24.48 -12.13
CA GLY A 220 16.60 -24.22 -13.54
C GLY A 220 15.95 -23.00 -14.17
N GLY A 221 15.32 -22.10 -13.41
CA GLY A 221 14.91 -20.79 -13.92
C GLY A 221 15.64 -19.65 -13.23
N PRO A 222 15.80 -18.47 -13.87
CA PRO A 222 16.58 -17.37 -13.33
C PRO A 222 16.14 -17.12 -11.88
N VAL A 223 17.10 -17.15 -10.95
CA VAL A 223 16.89 -17.02 -9.49
C VAL A 223 16.02 -15.81 -9.14
N SER A 224 15.96 -14.82 -10.03
CA SER A 224 15.04 -13.68 -9.98
C SER A 224 14.51 -13.35 -11.38
N ILE A 225 13.19 -13.35 -11.56
CA ILE A 225 12.53 -12.76 -12.73
C ILE A 225 12.37 -11.26 -12.45
N GLU A 226 12.90 -10.41 -13.33
CA GLU A 226 12.77 -8.96 -13.16
C GLU A 226 11.29 -8.53 -13.22
N PRO A 227 10.88 -7.52 -12.42
CA PRO A 227 9.52 -6.99 -12.48
C PRO A 227 9.11 -6.58 -13.90
N ASN A 228 7.88 -6.93 -14.30
CA ASN A 228 7.31 -6.70 -15.64
C ASN A 228 8.07 -7.41 -16.78
N THR A 229 8.75 -8.51 -16.48
CA THR A 229 9.28 -9.43 -17.50
C THR A 229 8.64 -10.80 -17.36
N VAL A 230 8.60 -11.53 -18.46
CA VAL A 230 8.23 -12.94 -18.53
C VAL A 230 9.45 -13.72 -18.96
N ALA A 231 9.92 -14.63 -18.11
CA ALA A 231 11.01 -15.53 -18.44
C ALA A 231 10.47 -16.77 -19.15
N TYR A 232 10.85 -16.95 -20.42
CA TYR A 232 10.58 -18.17 -21.18
C TYR A 232 11.76 -19.13 -21.02
N GLN A 233 11.49 -20.38 -20.70
CA GLN A 233 12.50 -21.43 -20.62
C GLN A 233 12.26 -22.50 -21.66
N LEU A 234 13.35 -22.97 -22.26
CA LEU A 234 13.33 -24.14 -23.12
C LEU A 234 13.11 -25.40 -22.28
N MET A 235 12.05 -26.13 -22.58
CA MET A 235 11.69 -27.36 -21.87
C MET A 235 11.01 -28.36 -22.81
N THR A 236 10.80 -29.60 -22.37
CA THR A 236 9.85 -30.50 -23.06
C THR A 236 8.44 -29.94 -22.96
N GLU A 237 7.57 -30.26 -23.92
CA GLU A 237 6.19 -29.74 -23.99
C GLU A 237 5.40 -29.93 -22.68
N ASP A 238 5.67 -30.98 -21.91
CA ASP A 238 5.05 -31.26 -20.60
C ASP A 238 5.66 -30.47 -19.43
N GLY A 239 6.70 -29.68 -19.66
CA GLY A 239 7.40 -28.87 -18.66
C GLY A 239 8.35 -29.64 -17.74
N VAL A 240 8.58 -30.94 -17.99
CA VAL A 240 9.35 -31.81 -17.09
C VAL A 240 10.86 -31.70 -17.31
N ARG A 241 11.37 -31.85 -18.54
CA ARG A 241 12.81 -31.76 -18.83
C ARG A 241 13.18 -30.35 -19.23
N ARG A 242 14.19 -29.81 -18.56
CA ARG A 242 14.63 -28.41 -18.64
C ARG A 242 16.14 -28.23 -18.80
N TYR A 243 16.88 -29.31 -18.59
CA TYR A 243 18.32 -29.38 -18.73
C TYR A 243 18.67 -30.34 -19.86
N PHE A 244 19.56 -29.90 -20.74
CA PHE A 244 19.94 -30.63 -21.95
C PHE A 244 21.46 -30.77 -22.04
N TYR A 245 21.90 -31.78 -22.78
CA TYR A 245 23.32 -32.13 -22.92
C TYR A 245 23.62 -32.60 -24.33
N GLY A 246 24.73 -32.14 -24.89
CA GLY A 246 25.22 -32.54 -26.21
C GLY A 246 24.24 -32.23 -27.34
N LEU A 247 23.45 -31.17 -27.20
CA LEU A 247 22.47 -30.74 -28.19
C LEU A 247 22.85 -29.37 -28.74
N GLU A 248 22.66 -29.20 -30.05
CA GLU A 248 22.63 -27.91 -30.71
C GLU A 248 21.19 -27.60 -31.08
N ILE A 249 20.65 -26.49 -30.59
CA ILE A 249 19.27 -26.08 -30.84
C ILE A 249 19.25 -24.66 -31.40
N THR A 250 18.65 -24.55 -32.56
CA THR A 250 18.33 -23.32 -33.27
C THR A 250 16.86 -23.00 -33.05
N THR A 251 16.61 -21.81 -32.53
CA THR A 251 15.27 -21.28 -32.29
C THR A 251 15.17 -19.87 -32.82
N ARG A 252 13.98 -19.49 -33.25
CA ARG A 252 13.66 -18.19 -33.83
C ARG A 252 12.56 -17.55 -33.00
N LEU A 253 12.79 -16.34 -32.52
CA LEU A 253 11.76 -15.48 -31.95
C LEU A 253 11.24 -14.59 -33.07
N ILE A 254 9.94 -14.63 -33.28
CA ILE A 254 9.22 -13.82 -34.27
C ILE A 254 8.28 -12.92 -33.50
N CYS A 255 8.31 -11.62 -33.75
CA CYS A 255 7.35 -10.66 -33.21
C CYS A 255 6.62 -9.95 -34.36
N GLU A 256 5.28 -9.94 -34.33
CA GLU A 256 4.42 -9.39 -35.40
C GLU A 256 4.34 -7.85 -35.41
N GLY A 257 5.21 -7.17 -34.66
CA GLY A 257 5.27 -5.71 -34.59
C GLY A 257 6.05 -5.22 -33.38
N LYS A 258 6.09 -3.91 -33.19
CA LYS A 258 6.73 -3.27 -32.03
C LYS A 258 5.68 -2.84 -31.01
N ALA A 259 5.87 -3.23 -29.76
CA ALA A 259 5.06 -2.78 -28.64
C ALA A 259 5.29 -1.27 -28.39
N ALA A 260 4.21 -0.49 -28.30
CA ALA A 260 4.26 0.94 -28.00
C ALA A 260 3.11 1.36 -27.08
N TRP A 261 3.43 2.19 -26.09
CA TRP A 261 2.46 2.87 -25.25
C TRP A 261 1.97 4.12 -25.96
N VAL A 262 0.65 4.22 -26.17
CA VAL A 262 0.01 5.34 -26.86
C VAL A 262 -0.96 6.03 -25.90
N ASP A 263 -0.90 7.35 -25.85
CA ASP A 263 -1.80 8.16 -25.04
C ASP A 263 -3.25 8.01 -25.49
N VAL A 264 -4.12 7.72 -24.53
CA VAL A 264 -5.57 7.67 -24.71
C VAL A 264 -6.15 9.02 -24.29
N ALA A 265 -6.87 9.67 -25.21
CA ALA A 265 -7.57 10.91 -24.92
C ALA A 265 -8.75 10.64 -23.99
N LEU A 266 -8.72 11.23 -22.78
CA LEU A 266 -9.81 11.13 -21.83
C LEU A 266 -10.70 12.38 -21.86
N PRO A 267 -12.04 12.20 -21.77
CA PRO A 267 -12.92 13.34 -21.57
C PRO A 267 -12.69 13.95 -20.17
N PRO A 268 -12.88 15.28 -20.00
CA PRO A 268 -12.84 15.90 -18.69
C PRO A 268 -13.88 15.28 -17.77
N SER A 269 -13.47 14.92 -16.55
CA SER A 269 -14.35 14.34 -15.53
C SER A 269 -14.42 15.23 -14.30
N PRO A 270 -15.62 15.47 -13.72
CA PRO A 270 -15.74 16.13 -12.41
C PRO A 270 -15.19 15.26 -11.27
N LYS A 271 -14.98 13.97 -11.52
CA LYS A 271 -14.37 13.00 -10.59
C LYS A 271 -13.09 12.46 -11.24
N PRO A 272 -11.99 13.22 -11.19
CA PRO A 272 -10.79 12.89 -11.95
C PRO A 272 -10.00 11.70 -11.37
N TRP A 273 -10.51 11.03 -10.33
CA TRP A 273 -9.99 9.76 -9.82
C TRP A 273 -10.75 8.54 -10.36
N LEU A 274 -11.79 8.74 -11.17
CA LEU A 274 -12.53 7.68 -11.84
C LEU A 274 -12.17 7.64 -13.32
N LEU A 275 -11.80 6.45 -13.80
CA LEU A 275 -11.68 6.14 -15.21
C LEU A 275 -13.00 5.54 -15.69
N ASP A 276 -13.70 6.23 -16.59
CA ASP A 276 -14.89 5.68 -17.26
C ASP A 276 -14.45 4.64 -18.27
N VAL A 277 -14.75 3.37 -18.00
CA VAL A 277 -14.29 2.27 -18.85
C VAL A 277 -14.95 2.29 -20.24
N ASN A 278 -16.10 2.94 -20.40
CA ASN A 278 -16.76 3.10 -21.69
C ASN A 278 -16.11 4.19 -22.55
N SER A 279 -15.32 5.07 -21.95
CA SER A 279 -14.56 6.10 -22.68
C SER A 279 -13.22 5.60 -23.19
N VAL A 280 -12.81 4.41 -22.75
CA VAL A 280 -11.54 3.79 -23.12
C VAL A 280 -11.77 2.92 -24.37
N VAL A 281 -11.05 3.25 -25.44
CA VAL A 281 -11.10 2.48 -26.70
C VAL A 281 -10.65 1.04 -26.44
N ASP A 282 -11.37 0.08 -27.05
CA ASP A 282 -11.13 -1.36 -26.96
C ASP A 282 -11.17 -1.98 -25.56
N PHE A 283 -11.81 -1.31 -24.60
CA PHE A 283 -12.02 -1.89 -23.27
C PHE A 283 -13.03 -3.05 -23.32
N ASP A 284 -12.59 -4.24 -22.92
CA ASP A 284 -13.45 -5.40 -22.69
C ASP A 284 -13.70 -5.58 -21.19
N ALA A 285 -14.97 -5.48 -20.76
CA ALA A 285 -15.36 -5.67 -19.36
C ALA A 285 -15.25 -7.13 -18.88
N GLN A 286 -15.11 -8.09 -19.80
CA GLN A 286 -14.86 -9.49 -19.50
C GLN A 286 -13.36 -9.83 -19.43
N GLN A 287 -12.48 -8.89 -19.81
CA GLN A 287 -11.05 -9.08 -19.61
C GLN A 287 -10.73 -9.23 -18.12
N THR A 288 -9.68 -9.98 -17.83
CA THR A 288 -9.22 -10.18 -16.47
C THR A 288 -8.53 -8.93 -15.92
N VAL A 289 -8.48 -8.80 -14.59
CA VAL A 289 -7.70 -7.73 -13.95
C VAL A 289 -6.24 -7.77 -14.41
N LYS A 290 -5.65 -8.97 -14.56
CA LYS A 290 -4.31 -9.14 -15.10
C LYS A 290 -4.17 -8.53 -16.50
N GLN A 291 -5.06 -8.87 -17.43
CA GLN A 291 -5.01 -8.36 -18.81
C GLN A 291 -5.11 -6.84 -18.86
N PHE A 292 -5.98 -6.24 -18.04
CA PHE A 292 -6.08 -4.79 -17.92
C PHE A 292 -4.76 -4.16 -17.43
N LEU A 293 -4.19 -4.68 -16.35
CA LEU A 293 -2.93 -4.16 -15.79
C LEU A 293 -1.74 -4.34 -16.75
N ASP A 294 -1.76 -5.39 -17.58
CA ASP A 294 -0.74 -5.64 -18.61
C ASP A 294 -0.90 -4.68 -19.82
N SER A 295 -2.10 -4.13 -20.05
CA SER A 295 -2.44 -3.37 -21.27
C SER A 295 -2.64 -1.87 -21.04
N TYR A 296 -2.86 -1.43 -19.81
CA TYR A 296 -3.12 -0.02 -19.48
C TYR A 296 -2.17 0.49 -18.40
N ARG A 297 -1.66 1.71 -18.59
CA ARG A 297 -0.96 2.47 -17.55
C ARG A 297 -1.66 3.80 -17.32
N VAL A 298 -1.82 4.16 -16.05
CA VAL A 298 -2.52 5.38 -15.66
C VAL A 298 -1.56 6.20 -14.82
N TYR A 299 -1.46 7.50 -15.08
CA TYR A 299 -0.52 8.37 -14.37
C TYR A 299 -1.19 9.61 -13.83
N ASP A 300 -0.61 10.14 -12.76
CA ASP A 300 -0.92 11.47 -12.26
C ASP A 300 -0.19 12.58 -13.04
N LYS A 301 -0.42 13.83 -12.66
CA LYS A 301 0.18 15.00 -13.30
C LYS A 301 1.71 15.10 -13.13
N TYR A 302 2.29 14.31 -12.22
CA TYR A 302 3.72 14.24 -11.95
C TYR A 302 4.37 13.05 -12.66
N GLY A 303 3.61 12.24 -13.40
CA GLY A 303 4.09 11.04 -14.08
C GLY A 303 4.24 9.83 -13.16
N GLN A 304 3.63 9.84 -11.97
CA GLN A 304 3.59 8.67 -11.08
C GLN A 304 2.47 7.74 -11.52
N GLU A 305 2.77 6.44 -11.62
CA GLU A 305 1.79 5.42 -11.98
C GLU A 305 0.76 5.24 -10.87
N LEU A 306 -0.52 5.36 -11.22
CA LEU A 306 -1.66 5.16 -10.34
C LEU A 306 -2.15 3.71 -10.44
N GLN A 307 -2.44 3.14 -9.28
CA GLN A 307 -2.97 1.78 -9.18
C GLN A 307 -4.50 1.83 -9.11
N PRO A 308 -5.22 0.98 -9.86
CA PRO A 308 -6.66 0.82 -9.65
C PRO A 308 -6.90 0.21 -8.28
N ILE A 309 -7.97 0.62 -7.60
CA ILE A 309 -8.31 0.18 -6.24
C ILE A 309 -9.69 -0.47 -6.18
N ASP A 310 -9.87 -1.40 -5.24
CA ASP A 310 -11.17 -2.03 -4.96
C ASP A 310 -12.06 -1.21 -4.01
N GLN A 311 -13.27 -1.71 -3.75
CA GLN A 311 -14.24 -1.12 -2.81
C GLN A 311 -13.78 -1.08 -1.34
N HIS A 312 -12.64 -1.71 -1.02
CA HIS A 312 -11.99 -1.71 0.29
C HIS A 312 -10.75 -0.81 0.31
N GLY A 313 -10.45 -0.11 -0.80
CA GLY A 313 -9.30 0.78 -0.92
C GLY A 313 -7.96 0.08 -1.13
N ASN A 314 -7.96 -1.22 -1.44
CA ASN A 314 -6.74 -1.97 -1.74
C ASN A 314 -6.40 -1.84 -3.22
N ALA A 315 -5.11 -1.80 -3.55
CA ALA A 315 -4.67 -1.89 -4.94
C ALA A 315 -5.08 -3.25 -5.53
N LEU A 316 -5.57 -3.23 -6.78
CA LEU A 316 -5.87 -4.46 -7.49
C LEU A 316 -4.58 -5.21 -7.83
N SER A 317 -4.55 -6.49 -7.48
CA SER A 317 -3.47 -7.39 -7.90
C SER A 317 -3.80 -8.02 -9.25
N ALA A 318 -2.78 -8.30 -10.07
CA ALA A 318 -2.93 -9.08 -11.28
C ALA A 318 -3.50 -10.46 -10.96
N ASN A 319 -4.73 -10.73 -11.40
CA ASN A 319 -5.43 -11.98 -11.17
C ASN A 319 -6.43 -12.25 -12.32
N GLU A 320 -6.94 -13.48 -12.39
CA GLU A 320 -7.84 -13.95 -13.46
C GLU A 320 -9.31 -13.56 -13.25
N ARG A 321 -9.66 -12.75 -12.23
CA ARG A 321 -11.04 -12.29 -12.06
C ARG A 321 -11.41 -11.29 -13.15
N PRO A 322 -12.66 -11.31 -13.65
CA PRO A 322 -13.14 -10.30 -14.59
C PRO A 322 -13.04 -8.90 -13.98
N ILE A 323 -12.61 -7.92 -14.79
CA ILE A 323 -12.53 -6.53 -14.34
C ILE A 323 -13.91 -5.93 -14.01
N SER A 324 -14.98 -6.46 -14.60
CA SER A 324 -16.36 -6.07 -14.30
C SER A 324 -16.75 -6.25 -12.82
N GLU A 325 -16.11 -7.16 -12.08
CA GLU A 325 -16.39 -7.40 -10.66
C GLU A 325 -15.82 -6.33 -9.73
N VAL A 326 -14.87 -5.52 -10.20
CA VAL A 326 -14.18 -4.50 -9.40
C VAL A 326 -14.58 -3.07 -9.81
N LEU A 327 -15.54 -2.93 -10.73
CA LEU A 327 -16.03 -1.63 -11.17
C LEU A 327 -16.92 -0.97 -10.11
N PHE A 328 -16.67 0.31 -9.90
CA PHE A 328 -17.54 1.21 -9.16
C PHE A 328 -18.71 1.64 -10.04
N ASP A 329 -19.91 1.63 -9.48
CA ASP A 329 -21.17 1.96 -10.16
C ASP A 329 -21.33 1.27 -11.54
N ARG A 330 -20.72 0.09 -11.71
CA ARG A 330 -20.73 -0.75 -12.92
C ARG A 330 -20.12 -0.11 -14.18
N GLY A 331 -19.41 1.01 -14.07
CA GLY A 331 -18.84 1.72 -15.22
C GLY A 331 -17.51 2.42 -14.98
N TYR A 332 -17.02 2.43 -13.73
CA TYR A 332 -15.83 3.19 -13.38
C TYR A 332 -14.78 2.32 -12.70
N LEU A 333 -13.53 2.46 -13.12
CA LEU A 333 -12.38 2.05 -12.31
C LEU A 333 -11.95 3.22 -11.44
N LYS A 334 -11.86 2.99 -10.12
CA LYS A 334 -11.34 3.99 -9.19
C LYS A 334 -9.83 3.85 -9.10
N MET A 335 -9.12 4.96 -9.22
CA MET A 335 -7.67 5.01 -9.13
C MET A 335 -7.21 5.51 -7.76
N SER A 336 -5.98 5.19 -7.37
CA SER A 336 -5.36 5.62 -6.11
C SER A 336 -5.14 7.14 -6.01
N GLY A 337 -5.33 7.89 -7.10
CA GLY A 337 -5.13 9.33 -7.18
C GLY A 337 -5.87 9.98 -8.35
N VAL A 338 -5.47 11.22 -8.67
CA VAL A 338 -6.05 12.02 -9.76
C VAL A 338 -5.39 11.66 -11.09
N ILE A 339 -6.19 11.17 -12.03
CA ILE A 339 -5.77 10.78 -13.37
C ILE A 339 -5.41 12.03 -14.19
N SER A 340 -4.24 12.00 -14.81
CA SER A 340 -3.79 13.01 -15.77
C SER A 340 -3.49 12.42 -17.15
N ARG A 341 -3.09 11.15 -17.22
CA ARG A 341 -2.75 10.48 -18.47
C ARG A 341 -3.09 9.01 -18.38
N VAL A 342 -3.58 8.43 -19.47
CA VAL A 342 -3.76 6.99 -19.64
C VAL A 342 -3.02 6.60 -20.91
N GLU A 343 -2.25 5.53 -20.83
CA GLU A 343 -1.55 4.92 -21.95
C GLU A 343 -2.14 3.53 -22.17
N LEU A 344 -2.42 3.20 -23.43
CA LEU A 344 -2.79 1.86 -23.87
C LEU A 344 -1.60 1.23 -24.58
N LEU A 345 -1.34 -0.04 -24.27
CA LEU A 345 -0.39 -0.84 -25.00
C LEU A 345 -0.97 -1.19 -26.36
N THR A 346 -0.29 -0.78 -27.42
CA THR A 346 -0.66 -1.08 -28.80
C THR A 346 0.50 -1.75 -29.52
N MET A 347 0.17 -2.56 -30.51
CA MET A 347 1.14 -3.09 -31.45
C MET A 347 1.18 -2.19 -32.67
N GLN A 348 2.31 -1.55 -32.91
CA GLN A 348 2.49 -0.77 -34.13
C GLN A 348 2.61 -1.74 -35.32
N GLU A 349 1.77 -1.52 -36.34
CA GLU A 349 1.95 -2.16 -37.65
C GLU A 349 3.34 -1.80 -38.17
N GLY A 350 4.16 -2.81 -38.42
CA GLY A 350 5.56 -2.63 -38.77
C GLY A 350 6.18 -3.90 -39.33
N GLU A 351 7.45 -3.81 -39.70
CA GLU A 351 8.21 -4.93 -40.24
C GLU A 351 8.34 -6.01 -39.15
N ARG A 352 7.97 -7.25 -39.50
CA ARG A 352 8.08 -8.42 -38.63
C ARG A 352 9.51 -8.50 -38.08
N LEU A 353 9.63 -8.45 -36.76
CA LEU A 353 10.90 -8.50 -36.07
C LEU A 353 11.27 -9.96 -35.83
N GLU A 354 12.52 -10.32 -36.14
CA GLU A 354 13.00 -11.69 -36.01
C GLU A 354 14.37 -11.74 -35.35
N LYS A 355 14.55 -12.71 -34.44
CA LYS A 355 15.85 -13.05 -33.87
C LYS A 355 16.07 -14.55 -33.81
N GLN A 356 17.19 -14.99 -34.34
CA GLN A 356 17.65 -16.37 -34.23
C GLN A 356 18.60 -16.52 -33.04
N PHE A 357 18.42 -17.60 -32.29
CA PHE A 357 19.32 -18.04 -31.23
C PHE A 357 19.86 -19.43 -31.60
N VAL A 358 21.16 -19.62 -31.47
CA VAL A 358 21.82 -20.93 -31.55
C VAL A 358 22.34 -21.26 -30.16
N ILE A 359 21.82 -22.34 -29.59
CA ILE A 359 22.06 -22.76 -28.21
C ILE A 359 22.86 -24.05 -28.25
N GLN A 360 24.03 -24.02 -27.63
CA GLN A 360 24.94 -25.16 -27.53
C GLN A 360 24.94 -25.70 -26.11
N PHE A 361 24.35 -26.88 -25.93
CA PHE A 361 24.35 -27.57 -24.65
C PHE A 361 25.60 -28.46 -24.54
N PRO A 362 26.41 -28.32 -23.48
CA PRO A 362 27.65 -29.08 -23.33
C PRO A 362 27.35 -30.57 -23.22
N ALA A 363 28.33 -31.40 -23.57
CA ALA A 363 28.23 -32.84 -23.37
C ALA A 363 28.00 -33.18 -21.89
N LEU A 364 27.39 -34.33 -21.64
CA LEU A 364 27.29 -34.87 -20.28
C LEU A 364 28.71 -35.02 -19.71
N PRO A 365 29.02 -34.48 -18.52
CA PRO A 365 30.33 -34.68 -17.91
C PRO A 365 30.63 -36.17 -17.81
N GLN A 366 31.77 -36.60 -18.37
CA GLN A 366 32.26 -37.95 -18.14
C GLN A 366 32.85 -37.98 -16.74
N GLY A 367 32.20 -38.74 -15.84
CA GLY A 367 32.61 -38.88 -14.44
C GLY A 367 33.86 -39.71 -14.24
#